data_AF-A0A3D1PIZ5-F1
#
_entry.id   AF-A0A3D1PIZ5-F1
#
_cell.length_a   1.000
_cell.length_b   1.000
_cell.length_c   1.000
_cell.angle_alpha   90.00
_cell.angle_beta   90.00
_cell.angle_gamma   90.00
#
_symmetry.space_group_name_H-M   'P 1'
#
loop_
_entity.id
_entity.type
_entity.pdbx_description
1 polymer ?
#
loop_
_entity_poly.entity_id
_entity_poly.type
_entity_poly.pdbx_seq_one_letter_code
_entity_poly.pdbx_strand_id
1 'polypeptide(L)'
;MSIVKILNVSIDNLTQLEFFEKLSSGIVFTPNVDHLMKLQSDRDFFTAYQSANYKLCDSKILFFVAKFLGTPIKEKISGSDLFPAFYEYHKNNEDI
;
A
#
# COMPACT_ATOMS: atom_id res chain seq x y z
N MET A 1 5.88 -3.63 -12.65
CA MET A 1 5.27 -3.55 -11.31
C MET A 1 3.85 -4.06 -11.44
N SER A 2 3.46 -5.09 -10.68
CA SER A 2 2.09 -5.63 -10.76
C SER A 2 1.18 -4.90 -9.77
N ILE A 3 -0.06 -4.68 -10.18
CA ILE A 3 -1.09 -4.01 -9.38
C ILE A 3 -2.21 -5.03 -9.15
N VAL A 4 -2.68 -5.12 -7.91
CA VAL A 4 -3.90 -5.86 -7.56
C VAL A 4 -5.03 -4.86 -7.42
N LYS A 5 -6.10 -5.04 -8.20
CA LYS A 5 -7.30 -4.20 -8.09
C LYS A 5 -8.36 -4.92 -7.29
N ILE A 6 -8.84 -4.26 -6.23
CA ILE A 6 -10.00 -4.69 -5.46
C ILE A 6 -10.96 -3.50 -5.45
N LEU A 7 -12.12 -3.64 -6.08
CA LEU A 7 -13.09 -2.56 -6.29
C LEU A 7 -12.40 -1.29 -6.85
N ASN A 8 -12.52 -0.14 -6.15
CA ASN A 8 -11.96 1.14 -6.57
C ASN A 8 -10.54 1.39 -6.05
N VAL A 9 -9.90 0.40 -5.40
CA VAL A 9 -8.52 0.51 -4.92
C VAL A 9 -7.59 -0.29 -5.82
N SER A 10 -6.52 0.37 -6.25
CA SER A 10 -5.32 -0.24 -6.81
C SER A 10 -4.27 -0.40 -5.71
N ILE A 11 -3.88 -1.64 -5.41
CA ILE A 11 -2.84 -1.98 -4.44
C ILE A 11 -1.57 -2.34 -5.20
N ASP A 12 -0.44 -1.77 -4.79
CA ASP A 12 0.87 -2.11 -5.32
C ASP A 12 1.32 -3.46 -4.78
N ASN A 13 1.55 -4.41 -5.69
CA ASN A 13 1.91 -5.77 -5.32
C ASN A 13 3.42 -5.92 -5.12
N LEU A 14 3.90 -5.34 -4.01
CA LEU A 14 5.29 -5.28 -3.61
C LEU A 14 5.52 -6.05 -2.31
N THR A 15 6.74 -6.53 -2.11
CA THR A 15 7.25 -6.83 -0.77
C THR A 15 7.71 -5.53 -0.08
N GLN A 16 7.88 -5.56 1.23
CA GLN A 16 8.39 -4.42 1.99
C GLN A 16 9.80 -4.03 1.53
N LEU A 17 10.66 -5.02 1.25
CA LEU A 17 12.00 -4.78 0.72
C LEU A 17 11.94 -4.11 -0.67
N GLU A 18 11.13 -4.65 -1.59
CA GLU A 18 10.95 -4.06 -2.92
C GLU A 18 10.40 -2.63 -2.86
N PHE A 19 9.62 -2.32 -1.83
CA PHE A 19 9.11 -0.98 -1.58
C PHE A 19 10.22 -0.03 -1.10
N PHE A 20 11.02 -0.41 -0.09
CA PHE A 20 12.12 0.42 0.41
C PHE A 20 13.23 0.66 -0.62
N GLU A 21 13.53 -0.33 -1.46
CA GLU A 21 14.50 -0.16 -2.56
C GLU A 21 14.04 0.89 -3.60
N LYS A 22 12.73 1.13 -3.71
CA LYS A 22 12.14 2.02 -4.73
C LYS A 22 11.69 3.35 -4.18
N LEU A 23 11.36 3.42 -2.89
CA LEU A 23 10.88 4.64 -2.28
C LEU A 23 12.05 5.63 -2.13
N SER A 24 12.05 6.66 -2.97
CA SER A 24 12.92 7.83 -2.79
C SER A 24 12.18 8.98 -2.11
N SER A 25 10.94 9.24 -2.53
CA SER A 25 10.05 10.23 -1.95
C SER A 25 8.62 9.99 -2.43
N GLY A 26 7.63 10.56 -1.73
CA GLY A 26 6.23 10.57 -2.17
C GLY A 26 5.23 10.30 -1.07
N ILE A 27 3.97 10.14 -1.49
CA ILE A 27 2.83 9.89 -0.62
C ILE A 27 2.54 8.39 -0.63
N VAL A 28 2.47 7.80 0.56
CA VAL A 28 2.17 6.38 0.77
C VAL A 28 0.84 6.26 1.50
N PHE A 29 -0.09 5.49 0.92
CA PHE A 29 -1.30 5.08 1.62
C PHE A 29 -1.28 3.60 1.92
N THR A 30 -1.87 3.25 3.05
CA THR A 30 -1.96 1.88 3.56
C THR A 30 -3.43 1.46 3.59
N PRO A 31 -4.05 1.16 2.41
CA PRO A 31 -5.45 0.78 2.34
C PRO A 31 -5.82 -0.36 3.29
N ASN A 32 -6.87 -0.11 4.06
CA ASN A 32 -7.60 -1.14 4.79
C ASN A 32 -9.05 -1.23 4.27
N VAL A 33 -9.90 -2.00 4.94
CA VAL A 33 -11.30 -2.20 4.51
C VAL A 33 -12.13 -0.91 4.60
N ASP A 34 -11.88 -0.06 5.61
CA ASP A 34 -12.61 1.21 5.76
C ASP A 34 -12.32 2.16 4.59
N HIS A 35 -11.04 2.29 4.20
CA HIS A 35 -10.67 3.07 3.02
C HIS A 35 -11.34 2.53 1.75
N LEU A 36 -11.36 1.20 1.58
CA LEU A 36 -12.00 0.56 0.43
C LEU A 36 -13.49 0.95 0.33
N MET A 37 -14.19 1.01 1.46
CA MET A 37 -15.60 1.38 1.49
C MET A 37 -15.83 2.86 1.19
N LYS A 38 -15.03 3.75 1.81
CA LYS A 38 -15.12 5.20 1.53
C LYS A 38 -14.89 5.52 0.06
N LEU A 39 -13.95 4.82 -0.58
CA LEU A 39 -13.66 5.01 -2.01
C LEU A 39 -14.79 4.61 -2.97
N GLN A 40 -15.84 3.93 -2.49
CA GLN A 40 -17.02 3.61 -3.30
C GLN A 40 -18.00 4.79 -3.39
N SER A 41 -18.07 5.65 -2.38
CA SER A 41 -19.11 6.68 -2.25
C SER A 41 -18.57 8.10 -2.09
N ASP A 42 -17.34 8.27 -1.64
CA ASP A 42 -16.70 9.56 -1.42
C ASP A 42 -15.77 9.92 -2.57
N ARG A 43 -16.25 10.82 -3.44
CA ARG A 43 -15.54 11.25 -4.64
C ARG A 43 -14.33 12.12 -4.32
N ASP A 44 -14.39 12.93 -3.26
CA ASP A 44 -13.28 13.80 -2.88
C ASP A 44 -12.17 12.95 -2.27
N PHE A 45 -12.53 11.99 -1.42
CA PHE A 45 -11.60 10.99 -0.91
C PHE A 45 -10.98 10.19 -2.05
N PHE A 46 -11.78 9.72 -3.03
CA PHE A 46 -11.25 9.04 -4.20
C PHE A 46 -10.25 9.90 -4.98
N THR A 47 -10.57 11.17 -5.22
CA THR A 47 -9.69 12.08 -5.95
C THR A 47 -8.37 12.30 -5.22
N ALA A 48 -8.41 12.54 -3.90
CA ALA A 48 -7.22 12.62 -3.06
C ALA A 48 -6.43 11.31 -3.06
N TYR A 49 -7.12 10.17 -3.06
CA TYR A 49 -6.50 8.83 -3.07
C TYR A 49 -5.65 8.56 -4.32
N GLN A 50 -5.97 9.24 -5.43
CA GLN A 50 -5.25 9.11 -6.68
C GLN A 50 -3.89 9.82 -6.68
N SER A 51 -3.63 10.73 -5.73
CA SER A 51 -2.32 11.40 -5.63
C SER A 51 -1.24 10.54 -4.97
N ALA A 52 -1.59 9.37 -4.42
CA ALA A 52 -0.63 8.49 -3.78
C ALA A 52 0.35 7.86 -4.79
N ASN A 53 1.64 7.93 -4.47
CA ASN A 53 2.70 7.26 -5.20
C ASN A 53 2.69 5.76 -4.93
N TYR A 54 2.35 5.36 -3.70
CA TYR A 54 2.27 3.95 -3.29
C TYR A 54 1.01 3.66 -2.49
N LYS A 55 0.41 2.51 -2.73
CA LYS A 55 -0.78 1.99 -2.05
C LYS A 55 -0.49 0.57 -1.55
N LEU A 56 -0.06 0.45 -0.30
CA LEU A 56 0.43 -0.79 0.32
C LEU A 56 -0.67 -1.53 1.10
N CYS A 57 -0.75 -2.86 0.97
CA CYS A 57 -1.80 -3.63 1.64
C CYS A 57 -1.58 -3.71 3.16
N ASP A 58 -2.43 -3.06 3.96
CA ASP A 58 -2.36 -3.14 5.43
C ASP A 58 -3.38 -4.14 6.02
N SER A 59 -4.42 -4.46 5.27
CA SER A 59 -5.50 -5.32 5.76
C SER A 59 -5.25 -6.80 5.50
N LYS A 60 -5.26 -7.61 6.58
CA LYS A 60 -5.31 -9.08 6.47
C LYS A 60 -6.51 -9.55 5.66
N ILE A 61 -7.65 -8.87 5.80
CA ILE A 61 -8.87 -9.20 5.04
C ILE A 61 -8.61 -9.00 3.55
N LEU A 62 -8.05 -7.85 3.15
CA LEU A 62 -7.74 -7.58 1.74
C LEU A 62 -6.70 -8.57 1.20
N PHE A 63 -5.70 -8.94 2.00
CA PHE A 63 -4.71 -9.96 1.65
C PHE A 63 -5.37 -11.32 1.34
N PHE A 64 -6.30 -11.78 2.17
CA PHE A 64 -7.04 -13.01 1.94
C PHE A 64 -8.02 -12.91 0.76
N VAL A 65 -8.73 -11.79 0.63
CA VAL A 65 -9.65 -11.55 -0.50
C VAL A 65 -8.88 -11.58 -1.82
N ALA A 66 -7.72 -10.94 -1.90
CA ALA A 66 -6.86 -10.96 -3.08
C ALA A 66 -6.45 -12.38 -3.47
N LYS A 67 -6.06 -13.19 -2.48
CA LYS A 67 -5.74 -14.62 -2.69
C LYS A 67 -6.97 -15.41 -3.18
N PHE A 68 -8.13 -15.18 -2.58
CA PHE A 68 -9.39 -15.83 -2.97
C PHE A 68 -9.82 -15.47 -4.41
N LEU A 69 -9.62 -14.21 -4.81
CA LEU A 69 -9.90 -13.72 -6.16
C LEU A 69 -8.84 -14.12 -7.21
N GLY A 70 -7.86 -14.95 -6.85
CA GLY A 70 -6.79 -15.39 -7.77
C GLY A 70 -5.75 -14.32 -8.09
N THR A 71 -5.70 -13.23 -7.33
CA THR A 71 -4.77 -12.10 -7.50
C THR A 71 -3.96 -11.87 -6.23
N PRO A 72 -3.15 -12.85 -5.77
CA PRO A 72 -2.52 -12.78 -4.47
C PRO A 72 -1.58 -11.57 -4.35
N ILE A 73 -1.69 -10.88 -3.22
CA ILE A 73 -0.74 -9.85 -2.79
C ILE A 73 0.49 -10.55 -2.20
N LYS A 74 1.69 -10.07 -2.52
CA LYS A 74 2.97 -10.65 -2.08
C LYS A 74 3.13 -10.57 -0.58
N GLU A 75 2.83 -9.42 0.00
CA GLU A 75 3.05 -9.14 1.41
C GLU A 75 2.01 -8.17 1.98
N LYS A 76 1.61 -8.39 3.23
CA LYS A 76 0.85 -7.41 4.02
C LYS A 76 1.86 -6.50 4.72
N ILE A 77 1.84 -5.22 4.40
CA ILE A 77 2.73 -4.22 4.96
C ILE A 77 1.91 -3.33 5.89
N SER A 78 2.19 -3.40 7.19
CA SER A 78 1.44 -2.64 8.20
C SER A 78 1.84 -1.18 8.19
N GLY A 79 0.90 -0.25 8.15
CA GLY A 79 1.23 1.17 8.22
C GLY A 79 1.91 1.57 9.54
N SER A 80 1.54 0.91 10.64
CA SER A 80 2.17 1.09 11.97
C SER A 80 3.66 0.71 11.98
N ASP A 81 4.00 -0.33 11.23
CA ASP A 81 5.32 -0.96 11.26
C ASP A 81 6.21 -0.39 10.16
N LEU A 82 5.60 0.25 9.16
CA LEU A 82 6.27 0.82 8.00
C LEU A 82 7.29 1.87 8.39
N PHE A 83 6.92 2.82 9.26
CA PHE A 83 7.80 3.93 9.61
C PHE A 83 9.04 3.49 10.42
N PRO A 84 8.92 2.68 11.49
CA PRO A 84 10.10 2.11 12.16
C PRO A 84 10.96 1.27 11.22
N ALA A 85 10.35 0.43 10.37
CA ALA A 85 11.09 -0.41 9.44
C ALA A 85 11.82 0.40 8.36
N PHE A 86 11.23 1.51 7.91
CA PHE A 86 11.85 2.44 6.97
C PHE A 86 13.11 3.07 7.58
N TYR A 87 13.00 3.59 8.80
CA TYR A 87 14.15 4.17 9.51
C TYR A 87 15.27 3.16 9.69
N GLU A 88 14.96 1.94 10.13
CA GLU A 88 15.97 0.89 10.32
C GLU A 88 16.64 0.47 9.01
N TYR A 89 15.89 0.40 7.91
CA TYR A 89 16.44 0.07 6.59
C TYR A 89 17.37 1.17 6.07
N HIS A 90 16.99 2.44 6.23
CA HIS A 90 17.73 3.61 5.72
C HIS A 90 18.70 4.24 6.73
N LYS A 91 18.94 3.63 7.90
CA LYS A 91 19.75 4.21 8.99
C LYS A 91 21.17 4.68 8.62
N ASN A 92 21.74 4.15 7.54
CA ASN A 92 23.07 4.50 7.04
C ASN A 92 23.02 5.21 5.66
N ASN A 93 21.84 5.62 5.20
CA ASN A 93 21.64 6.27 3.91
C ASN A 93 21.44 7.77 4.13
N GLU A 94 22.46 8.58 3.82
CA GLU A 94 22.44 10.03 4.02
C GLU A 94 21.60 10.78 2.96
N ASP A 95 21.17 10.10 1.90
CA ASP A 95 20.41 10.69 0.79
C ASP A 95 18.88 10.64 1.00
N ILE A 96 18.41 10.10 2.13
CA ILE A 96 16.99 9.91 2.49
C ILE A 96 16.62 10.60 3.80
#